data_AF-A0A920VA18-F1
#
_entry.id   AF-A0A920VA18-F1
#
_cell.length_a   1.000
_cell.length_b   1.000
_cell.length_c   1.000
_cell.angle_alpha   90.00
_cell.angle_beta   90.00
_cell.angle_gamma   90.00
#
_symmetry.space_group_name_H-M   'P 1'
#
loop_
_entity.id
_entity.type
_entity.pdbx_description
1 polymer ?
#
loop_
_entity_poly.entity_id
_entity_poly.type
_entity_poly.pdbx_seq_one_letter_code
_entity_poly.pdbx_strand_id
1 'polypeptide(L)'
;MICGYGDVGKGSAESLANERARVMISEVDPICALQACMSGYKVTTVEDALPEADIYVTTTGNKDIITADQMSRMKDQAIVCNIGHFDNEIQVSKLEAMEGVTREVIKDDSIPGGPVTRFTFPDGRSIYLLAEGRLINLGCAPATLVS
;
A
#
# COMPACT_ATOMS: atom_id res chain seq x y z
N MET A 1 4.53 -2.63 5.22
CA MET A 1 4.79 -3.67 4.22
C MET A 1 5.00 -2.99 2.88
N ILE A 2 6.16 -3.15 2.27
CA ILE A 2 6.44 -2.69 0.91
C ILE A 2 6.40 -3.91 -0.01
N CYS A 3 5.65 -3.83 -1.11
CA CYS A 3 5.57 -4.88 -2.11
C CYS A 3 6.42 -4.48 -3.32
N GLY A 4 7.53 -5.18 -3.53
CA GLY A 4 8.58 -4.87 -4.51
C GLY A 4 9.76 -4.15 -3.89
N TYR A 5 10.98 -4.51 -4.30
CA TYR A 5 12.22 -3.93 -3.80
C TYR A 5 13.16 -3.49 -4.93
N GLY A 6 12.57 -3.00 -6.02
CA GLY A 6 13.27 -2.24 -7.06
C GLY A 6 13.63 -0.82 -6.58
N ASP A 7 13.96 0.07 -7.51
CA ASP A 7 14.44 1.44 -7.16
C ASP A 7 13.42 2.24 -6.33
N VAL A 8 12.14 2.18 -6.71
CA VAL A 8 11.04 2.85 -5.97
C VAL A 8 10.80 2.18 -4.60
N GLY A 9 10.85 0.86 -4.55
CA GLY A 9 10.68 0.08 -3.31
C GLY A 9 11.78 0.37 -2.29
N LYS A 10 13.03 0.49 -2.75
CA LYS A 10 14.19 0.85 -1.91
C LYS A 10 14.02 2.22 -1.27
N GLY A 11 13.67 3.24 -2.05
CA GLY A 11 13.45 4.59 -1.52
C GLY A 11 12.27 4.66 -0.55
N SER A 12 11.21 3.89 -0.81
CA SER A 12 10.05 3.80 0.08
C SER A 12 10.39 3.10 1.40
N ALA A 13 11.14 2.00 1.33
CA ALA A 13 11.60 1.26 2.51
C ALA A 13 12.53 2.10 3.38
N GLU A 14 13.51 2.79 2.77
CA GLU A 14 14.44 3.66 3.47
C GLU A 14 13.73 4.83 4.15
N SER A 15 12.78 5.48 3.46
CA SER A 15 12.00 6.58 4.03
C SER A 15 11.20 6.14 5.26
N LEU A 16 10.52 5.00 5.18
CA LEU A 16 9.78 4.46 6.33
C LEU A 16 10.71 4.01 7.47
N ALA A 17 11.87 3.43 7.15
CA ALA A 17 12.85 3.03 8.15
C ALA A 17 13.46 4.24 8.88
N ASN A 18 13.69 5.36 8.16
CA ASN A 18 14.15 6.61 8.75
C ASN A 18 13.13 7.20 9.74
N GLU A 19 11.83 7.03 9.45
CA GLU A 19 10.73 7.35 10.37
C GLU A 19 10.51 6.29 11.45
N ARG A 20 11.47 5.37 11.64
CA ARG A 20 11.48 4.30 12.65
C ARG A 20 10.36 3.27 12.50
N ALA A 21 9.75 3.17 11.33
CA ALA A 21 8.79 2.10 11.05
C ALA A 21 9.50 0.74 10.97
N ARG A 22 8.82 -0.32 11.42
CA ARG A 22 9.27 -1.69 11.16
C ARG A 22 8.92 -2.07 9.72
N VAL A 23 9.92 -2.08 8.85
CA VAL A 23 9.73 -2.38 7.43
C VAL A 23 9.79 -3.89 7.16
N MET A 24 8.80 -4.37 6.41
CA MET A 24 8.73 -5.72 5.86
C MET A 24 8.58 -5.61 4.35
N ILE A 25 9.22 -6.51 3.61
CA ILE A 25 9.33 -6.49 2.14
C ILE A 25 8.76 -7.78 1.57
N SER A 26 7.95 -7.69 0.51
CA SER A 26 7.64 -8.83 -0.36
C SER A 26 8.35 -8.65 -1.69
N GLU A 27 9.07 -9.68 -2.14
CA GLU A 27 9.73 -9.71 -3.44
C GLU A 27 9.63 -11.10 -4.07
N VAL A 28 9.48 -11.12 -5.39
CA VAL A 28 9.54 -12.31 -6.24
C VAL A 28 10.95 -12.48 -6.80
N ASP A 29 11.70 -11.40 -7.04
CA ASP A 29 13.09 -11.49 -7.51
C ASP A 29 14.02 -11.85 -6.33
N PRO A 30 14.72 -13.00 -6.38
CA PRO A 30 15.60 -13.43 -5.31
C PRO A 30 16.79 -12.48 -5.07
N ILE A 31 17.23 -11.73 -6.09
CA ILE A 31 18.34 -10.77 -5.96
C ILE A 31 17.88 -9.56 -5.16
N CYS A 32 16.73 -8.98 -5.51
CA CYS A 32 16.15 -7.85 -4.77
C CYS A 32 15.74 -8.26 -3.35
N ALA A 33 15.20 -9.47 -3.16
CA ALA A 33 14.91 -10.02 -1.84
C ALA A 33 16.18 -10.13 -0.98
N LEU A 34 17.28 -10.66 -1.53
CA LEU A 34 18.54 -10.73 -0.81
C LEU A 34 19.07 -9.34 -0.43
N GLN A 35 18.95 -8.36 -1.34
CA GLN A 35 19.32 -6.97 -1.04
C GLN A 35 18.49 -6.41 0.13
N ALA A 36 17.18 -6.67 0.17
CA ALA A 36 16.33 -6.26 1.30
C ALA A 36 16.78 -6.88 2.63
N CYS A 37 17.11 -8.18 2.63
CA CYS A 37 17.66 -8.85 3.81
C CYS A 37 18.99 -8.23 4.26
N MET A 38 19.89 -7.90 3.33
CA MET A 38 21.17 -7.25 3.64
C MET A 38 21.00 -5.84 4.20
N SER A 39 19.93 -5.13 3.81
CA SER A 39 19.52 -3.85 4.41
C SER A 39 18.86 -3.99 5.78
N GLY A 40 18.69 -5.22 6.30
CA GLY A 40 18.11 -5.49 7.62
C GLY A 40 16.57 -5.59 7.63
N TYR A 41 15.93 -5.64 6.46
CA TYR A 41 14.47 -5.78 6.37
C TYR A 41 14.04 -7.23 6.40
N LYS A 42 12.88 -7.51 7.01
CA LYS A 42 12.25 -8.84 6.99
C LYS A 42 11.61 -9.05 5.61
N VAL A 43 12.12 -10.00 4.84
CA VAL A 43 11.44 -10.47 3.62
C VAL A 43 10.39 -11.51 3.99
N THR A 44 9.15 -11.31 3.55
CA THR A 44 8.00 -12.15 3.88
C THR A 44 6.91 -12.01 2.81
N THR A 45 5.91 -12.89 2.82
CA THR A 45 4.78 -12.81 1.89
C THR A 45 3.77 -11.75 2.35
N VAL A 46 2.90 -11.30 1.45
CA VAL A 46 1.82 -10.38 1.82
C VAL A 46 0.90 -11.05 2.83
N GLU A 47 0.58 -12.33 2.62
CA GLU A 47 -0.28 -13.16 3.47
C GLU A 47 0.23 -13.27 4.91
N ASP A 48 1.53 -13.47 5.07
CA ASP A 48 2.17 -13.55 6.40
C ASP A 48 2.28 -12.18 7.08
N ALA A 49 2.26 -11.10 6.30
CA ALA A 49 2.30 -9.73 6.82
C ALA A 49 0.92 -9.21 7.27
N LEU A 50 -0.18 -9.77 6.76
CA LEU A 50 -1.56 -9.38 7.09
C LEU A 50 -1.86 -9.18 8.59
N PRO A 51 -1.45 -10.08 9.52
CA PRO A 51 -1.75 -9.93 10.93
C PRO A 51 -0.92 -8.85 11.64
N GLU A 52 0.18 -8.40 11.06
CA GLU A 52 1.13 -7.49 11.72
C GLU A 52 1.16 -6.10 11.08
N ALA A 53 1.05 -5.99 9.76
CA ALA A 53 1.28 -4.76 9.03
C ALA A 53 0.09 -3.78 9.08
N ASP A 54 0.41 -2.53 9.38
CA ASP A 54 -0.56 -1.42 9.43
C ASP A 54 -0.60 -0.59 8.13
N ILE A 55 0.52 -0.57 7.38
CA ILE A 55 0.66 0.20 6.14
C ILE A 55 1.13 -0.72 5.02
N TYR A 56 0.48 -0.67 3.87
CA TYR A 56 0.81 -1.43 2.67
C TYR A 56 1.08 -0.48 1.52
N VAL A 57 2.26 -0.65 0.91
CA VAL A 57 2.71 0.18 -0.21
C VAL A 57 3.08 -0.73 -1.37
N THR A 58 2.46 -0.53 -2.54
CA THR A 58 2.80 -1.27 -3.75
C THR A 58 3.77 -0.47 -4.62
N THR A 59 4.87 -1.11 -5.03
CA THR A 59 5.96 -0.52 -5.82
C THR A 59 6.45 -1.45 -6.93
N THR A 60 5.60 -2.38 -7.39
CA THR A 60 6.04 -3.47 -8.27
C THR A 60 5.94 -3.15 -9.76
N GLY A 61 5.05 -2.23 -10.15
CA GLY A 61 4.67 -2.04 -11.55
C GLY A 61 3.93 -3.23 -12.16
N ASN A 62 3.41 -4.14 -11.32
CA ASN A 62 2.72 -5.35 -11.75
C ASN A 62 1.27 -5.36 -11.24
N LYS A 63 0.42 -6.16 -11.89
CA LYS A 63 -1.01 -6.22 -11.58
C LYS A 63 -1.29 -7.15 -10.40
N ASP A 64 -2.40 -6.89 -9.71
CA ASP A 64 -2.99 -7.81 -8.73
C ASP A 64 -2.05 -8.15 -7.54
N ILE A 65 -1.24 -7.20 -7.10
CA ILE A 65 -0.33 -7.37 -5.95
C ILE A 65 -1.10 -7.45 -4.64
N ILE A 66 -2.07 -6.55 -4.47
CA ILE A 66 -2.98 -6.55 -3.34
C ILE A 66 -4.38 -6.86 -3.85
N THR A 67 -4.82 -8.07 -3.51
CA THR A 67 -6.13 -8.60 -3.89
C THR A 67 -7.21 -8.15 -2.90
N ALA A 68 -8.47 -8.20 -3.35
CA ALA A 68 -9.61 -7.88 -2.50
C ALA A 68 -9.72 -8.83 -1.28
N ASP A 69 -9.36 -10.11 -1.45
CA ASP A 69 -9.29 -11.09 -0.36
C ASP A 69 -8.21 -10.75 0.68
N GLN A 70 -7.01 -10.36 0.23
CA GLN A 70 -5.97 -9.91 1.15
C GLN A 70 -6.43 -8.65 1.91
N MET A 71 -7.09 -7.70 1.25
CA MET A 71 -7.63 -6.50 1.89
C MET A 71 -8.68 -6.81 2.95
N SER A 72 -9.57 -7.78 2.72
CA SER A 72 -10.57 -8.19 3.73
C SER A 72 -9.94 -8.86 4.95
N ARG A 73 -8.70 -9.31 4.85
CA ARG A 73 -7.94 -9.96 5.92
C ARG A 73 -6.94 -9.03 6.62
N MET A 74 -6.83 -7.77 6.19
CA MET A 74 -5.98 -6.77 6.85
C MET A 74 -6.50 -6.38 8.25
N LYS A 75 -5.62 -5.80 9.05
CA LYS A 75 -5.98 -5.23 10.35
C LYS A 75 -6.99 -4.09 10.20
N ASP A 76 -7.78 -3.88 11.25
CA ASP A 76 -8.60 -2.68 11.34
C ASP A 76 -7.72 -1.42 11.26
N GLN A 77 -8.20 -0.44 10.52
CA GLN A 77 -7.53 0.82 10.19
C GLN A 77 -6.25 0.69 9.38
N ALA A 78 -6.02 -0.44 8.70
CA ALA A 78 -4.88 -0.56 7.79
C ALA A 78 -4.95 0.46 6.65
N ILE A 79 -3.80 1.00 6.27
CA ILE A 79 -3.64 1.96 5.19
C ILE A 79 -3.03 1.25 3.98
N VAL A 80 -3.63 1.44 2.81
CA VAL A 80 -3.18 0.88 1.54
C VAL A 80 -2.92 2.02 0.57
N CYS A 81 -1.75 2.02 -0.07
CA CYS A 81 -1.40 2.98 -1.11
C CYS A 81 -0.54 2.37 -2.21
N ASN A 82 -0.55 3.03 -3.37
CA ASN A 82 0.23 2.67 -4.53
C ASN A 82 1.19 3.80 -4.90
N ILE A 83 2.47 3.47 -5.05
CA ILE A 83 3.51 4.39 -5.56
C ILE A 83 4.00 3.89 -6.94
N GLY A 84 3.60 2.69 -7.36
CA GLY A 84 4.00 2.10 -8.63
C GLY A 84 3.35 2.76 -9.85
N HIS A 85 3.71 2.28 -11.04
CA HIS A 85 3.40 2.99 -12.29
C HIS A 85 1.95 2.82 -12.76
N PHE A 86 1.28 1.72 -12.38
CA PHE A 86 -0.04 1.37 -12.89
C PHE A 86 -1.10 1.37 -11.79
N ASP A 87 -2.30 1.84 -12.12
CA ASP A 87 -3.45 1.91 -11.20
C ASP A 87 -4.03 0.52 -10.85
N ASN A 88 -3.50 -0.56 -11.43
CA ASN A 88 -4.02 -1.93 -11.30
C ASN A 88 -3.22 -2.84 -10.35
N GLU A 89 -2.29 -2.28 -9.56
CA GLU A 89 -1.59 -3.05 -8.52
C GLU A 89 -2.55 -3.50 -7.40
N ILE A 90 -3.62 -2.73 -7.16
CA ILE A 90 -4.63 -2.96 -6.12
C ILE A 90 -5.99 -3.25 -6.78
N GLN A 91 -6.66 -4.32 -6.36
CA GLN A 91 -7.96 -4.74 -6.92
C GLN A 91 -9.15 -3.91 -6.38
N VAL A 92 -9.15 -2.60 -6.60
CA VAL A 92 -10.18 -1.67 -6.07
C VAL A 92 -11.57 -2.02 -6.58
N SER A 93 -11.74 -2.30 -7.88
CA SER A 93 -13.06 -2.65 -8.44
C SER A 93 -13.64 -3.94 -7.86
N LYS A 94 -12.79 -4.91 -7.50
CA LYS A 94 -13.25 -6.14 -6.84
C LYS A 94 -13.59 -5.91 -5.37
N LEU A 95 -12.89 -4.97 -4.72
CA LEU A 95 -13.20 -4.54 -3.36
C LEU A 95 -14.56 -3.83 -3.31
N GLU A 96 -14.83 -2.93 -4.25
CA GLU A 96 -16.12 -2.23 -4.38
C GLU A 96 -17.28 -3.18 -4.70
N ALA A 97 -17.02 -4.24 -5.47
CA ALA A 97 -18.01 -5.24 -5.81
C ALA A 97 -18.21 -6.32 -4.71
N MET A 98 -17.45 -6.28 -3.61
CA MET A 98 -17.55 -7.27 -2.56
C MET A 98 -18.82 -7.08 -1.73
N GLU A 99 -19.50 -8.18 -1.43
CA GLU A 99 -20.78 -8.14 -0.71
C GLU A 99 -20.61 -7.56 0.70
N GLY A 100 -21.43 -6.55 1.02
CA GLY A 100 -21.45 -5.90 2.33
C GLY A 100 -20.28 -4.95 2.60
N VAL A 101 -19.40 -4.70 1.62
CA VAL A 101 -18.39 -3.64 1.74
C VAL A 101 -19.04 -2.28 1.46
N THR A 102 -18.84 -1.32 2.36
CA THR A 102 -19.29 0.06 2.17
C THR A 102 -18.11 0.96 1.85
N ARG A 103 -18.31 1.87 0.90
CA ARG A 103 -17.32 2.87 0.49
C ARG A 103 -17.74 4.24 0.99
N GLU A 104 -16.80 4.93 1.64
CA GLU A 104 -16.99 6.29 2.14
C GLU A 104 -15.79 7.16 1.77
N VAL A 105 -16.04 8.30 1.14
CA VAL A 105 -14.99 9.28 0.83
C VAL A 105 -14.76 10.15 2.06
N ILE A 106 -13.60 10.01 2.70
CA ILE A 106 -13.22 10.76 3.91
C ILE A 106 -12.60 12.10 3.54
N LYS A 107 -11.80 12.10 2.47
CA LYS A 107 -11.22 13.31 1.87
C LYS A 107 -11.33 13.22 0.37
N ASP A 108 -11.77 14.31 -0.25
CA ASP A 108 -11.76 14.48 -1.69
C ASP A 108 -10.49 15.21 -2.17
N ASP A 109 -10.34 15.34 -3.49
CA ASP A 109 -9.18 15.98 -4.14
C ASP A 109 -9.01 17.47 -3.81
N SER A 110 -10.03 18.14 -3.28
CA SER A 110 -9.95 19.56 -2.92
C SER A 110 -9.24 19.81 -1.59
N ILE A 111 -9.06 18.76 -0.78
CA ILE A 111 -8.45 18.85 0.54
C ILE A 111 -6.92 18.59 0.44
N PRO A 112 -6.06 19.45 1.02
CA PRO A 112 -4.63 19.21 1.07
C PRO A 112 -4.27 17.86 1.70
N GLY A 113 -3.35 17.13 1.06
CA GLY A 113 -2.98 15.76 1.45
C GLY A 113 -3.65 14.66 0.64
N GLY A 114 -4.48 15.02 -0.35
CA GLY A 114 -5.06 14.13 -1.36
C GLY A 114 -6.24 13.28 -0.90
N PRO A 115 -6.86 12.55 -1.84
CA PRO A 115 -8.11 11.85 -1.59
C PRO A 115 -7.88 10.59 -0.75
N VAL A 116 -8.79 10.36 0.19
CA VAL A 116 -8.79 9.23 1.11
C VAL A 116 -10.18 8.60 1.11
N THR A 117 -10.24 7.33 0.75
CA THR A 117 -11.46 6.53 0.79
C THR A 117 -11.36 5.50 1.90
N ARG A 118 -12.38 5.40 2.74
CA ARG A 118 -12.55 4.33 3.72
C ARG A 118 -13.42 3.24 3.11
N PHE A 119 -12.99 1.99 3.26
CA PHE A 119 -13.77 0.80 2.97
C PHE A 119 -14.07 0.09 4.28
N THR A 120 -15.35 -0.13 4.58
CA THR A 120 -15.78 -0.86 5.78
C THR A 120 -16.29 -2.24 5.38
N PHE A 121 -15.77 -3.28 6.02
CA PHE A 121 -16.15 -4.67 5.81
C PHE A 121 -17.34 -5.08 6.70
N PRO A 122 -18.05 -6.19 6.37
CA PRO A 122 -19.21 -6.66 7.12
C PRO A 122 -18.96 -6.96 8.59
N ASP A 123 -17.72 -7.24 8.95
CA ASP A 123 -17.29 -7.51 10.33
C ASP A 123 -16.96 -6.24 11.14
N GLY A 124 -17.15 -5.07 10.53
CA GLY A 124 -16.93 -3.76 11.14
C GLY A 124 -15.51 -3.23 11.02
N ARG A 125 -14.56 -4.00 10.47
CA ARG A 125 -13.20 -3.52 10.20
C ARG A 125 -13.22 -2.52 9.05
N SER A 126 -12.38 -1.50 9.14
CA SER A 126 -12.21 -0.48 8.11
C SER A 126 -10.79 -0.46 7.60
N ILE A 127 -10.60 -0.24 6.31
CA ILE A 127 -9.30 0.08 5.71
C ILE A 127 -9.36 1.42 5.00
N TYR A 128 -8.21 2.07 4.86
CA TYR A 128 -8.07 3.35 4.19
C TYR A 128 -7.26 3.18 2.92
N LEU A 129 -7.86 3.52 1.78
CA LEU A 129 -7.21 3.55 0.49
C LEU A 129 -6.89 5.00 0.13
N LEU A 130 -5.61 5.27 -0.14
CA LEU A 130 -5.13 6.57 -0.58
C LEU A 130 -5.18 6.65 -2.11
N ALA A 131 -5.52 7.83 -2.67
CA ALA A 131 -5.50 8.08 -4.11
C ALA A 131 -6.37 7.13 -4.97
N GLU A 132 -7.37 6.46 -4.38
CA GLU A 132 -8.15 5.40 -5.02
C GLU A 132 -7.29 4.28 -5.65
N GLY A 133 -6.07 4.05 -5.12
CA GLY A 133 -5.12 3.08 -5.67
C GLY A 133 -4.25 3.60 -6.83
N ARG A 134 -4.35 4.89 -7.17
CA ARG A 134 -3.44 5.58 -8.09
C ARG A 134 -2.18 6.06 -7.38
N LEU A 135 -1.26 6.67 -8.14
CA LEU A 135 0.00 7.21 -7.65
C LEU A 135 -0.18 8.27 -6.55
N ILE A 136 0.19 7.89 -5.32
CA ILE A 136 0.10 8.76 -4.14
C ILE A 136 1.10 9.94 -4.19
N ASN A 137 2.26 9.77 -4.79
CA ASN A 137 3.31 10.79 -4.88
C ASN A 137 2.94 11.97 -5.80
N LEU A 138 1.87 11.82 -6.60
CA LEU A 138 1.31 12.88 -7.44
C LEU A 138 -0.09 13.30 -6.95
N GLY A 139 -0.86 12.37 -6.36
CA GLY A 139 -2.22 12.63 -5.90
C GLY A 139 -2.34 13.18 -4.47
N CYS A 140 -1.38 12.91 -3.58
CA CYS A 140 -1.47 13.27 -2.15
C CYS A 140 -0.33 14.15 -1.63
N ALA A 141 0.76 14.31 -2.39
CA ALA A 141 1.82 15.26 -2.10
C ALA A 141 2.06 16.13 -3.34
N PRO A 142 2.05 17.48 -3.24
CA PRO A 142 2.48 18.31 -4.35
C PRO A 142 3.95 18.00 -4.65
N ALA A 143 4.25 17.71 -5.91
CA ALA A 143 5.62 17.62 -6.42
C ALA A 143 6.26 19.02 -6.46
N THR A 144 6.47 19.64 -5.30
CA THR A 144 7.15 20.93 -5.21
C THR A 144 7.91 21.03 -3.90
N LEU A 145 9.18 20.61 -3.91
CA LEU A 145 10.27 21.16 -3.08
C LEU A 145 11.62 20.72 -3.71
N VAL A 146 11.82 21.05 -4.99
CA VAL A 146 13.16 21.18 -5.57
C VAL A 146 13.17 22.44 -6.43
N SER A 147 13.54 23.56 -5.81
CA SER A 147 14.02 24.79 -6.45
C SER A 147 14.87 25.56 -5.46
#